data_AF-A0A4Q5NZS0-F1
#
_entry.id   AF-A0A4Q5NZS0-F1
#
_cell.length_a   1.000
_cell.length_b   1.000
_cell.length_c   1.000
_cell.angle_alpha   90.00
_cell.angle_beta   90.00
_cell.angle_gamma   90.00
#
_symmetry.space_group_name_H-M   'P 1'
#
loop_
_entity.id
_entity.type
_entity.pdbx_description
1 polymer ?
#
loop_
_entity_poly.entity_id
_entity_poly.type
_entity_poly.pdbx_seq_one_letter_code
_entity_poly.pdbx_strand_id
1 'polypeptide(L)'
;MNPLPTSLRVVVILFIISGVMAAIDIVLALFNHRITFNLGVLTIFIGIGLLGRNPRSLSWALFVTWLELAFTVVLGILFLITPGTIQFFGRKGVAPVGLGFVLSAVMFALAYWQLKILTNPQIRAVFGEELISPSPNN
;
A
#
# COMPACT_ATOMS: atom_id res chain seq x y z
N MET A 1 -21.49 -17.45 -6.73
CA MET A 1 -20.52 -16.64 -5.96
C MET A 1 -20.90 -15.18 -6.10
N ASN A 2 -21.17 -14.46 -5.00
CA ASN A 2 -21.44 -13.01 -5.09
C ASN A 2 -20.21 -12.29 -5.67
N PRO A 3 -20.38 -11.30 -6.55
CA PRO A 3 -19.25 -10.54 -7.09
C PRO A 3 -18.50 -9.82 -5.96
N LEU A 4 -17.17 -9.71 -6.07
CA LEU A 4 -16.41 -8.84 -5.16
C LEU A 4 -16.92 -7.40 -5.30
N PRO A 5 -17.14 -6.66 -4.20
CA PRO A 5 -17.44 -5.24 -4.26
C PRO A 5 -16.38 -4.49 -5.07
N THR A 6 -16.82 -3.59 -5.95
CA THR A 6 -15.93 -2.85 -6.87
C THR A 6 -14.81 -2.12 -6.13
N SER A 7 -15.10 -1.52 -4.98
CA SER A 7 -14.12 -0.83 -4.14
C SER A 7 -13.00 -1.76 -3.67
N LEU A 8 -13.34 -2.96 -3.19
CA LEU A 8 -12.36 -3.97 -2.79
C LEU A 8 -11.51 -4.43 -3.98
N ARG A 9 -12.12 -4.58 -5.17
CA ARG A 9 -11.38 -4.92 -6.39
C ARG A 9 -10.35 -3.85 -6.75
N VAL A 10 -10.67 -2.57 -6.58
CA VAL A 10 -9.70 -1.48 -6.81
C VAL A 10 -8.55 -1.57 -5.80
N VAL A 11 -8.83 -1.81 -4.52
CA VAL A 11 -7.78 -1.99 -3.49
C VAL A 11 -6.85 -3.15 -3.87
N VAL A 12 -7.41 -4.31 -4.25
CA VAL A 12 -6.64 -5.47 -4.72
C VAL A 12 -5.70 -5.09 -5.86
N ILE A 13 -6.21 -4.39 -6.88
CA ILE A 13 -5.42 -3.98 -8.05
C ILE A 13 -4.27 -3.06 -7.62
N LEU A 14 -4.51 -2.12 -6.70
CA LEU A 14 -3.47 -1.24 -6.18
C LEU A 14 -2.34 -2.02 -5.48
N PHE A 15 -2.69 -3.00 -4.63
CA PHE A 15 -1.70 -3.88 -4.00
C PHE A 15 -0.90 -4.66 -5.04
N ILE A 16 -1.55 -5.23 -6.06
CA ILE A 16 -0.86 -5.98 -7.12
C ILE A 16 0.07 -5.07 -7.92
N ILE A 17 -0.41 -3.90 -8.38
CA ILE A 17 0.38 -2.95 -9.16
C ILE A 17 1.59 -2.47 -8.35
N SER A 18 1.39 -2.11 -7.07
CA SER A 18 2.47 -1.70 -6.17
C SER A 18 3.55 -2.77 -6.07
N GLY A 19 3.15 -4.02 -5.87
CA GLY A 19 4.09 -5.12 -5.78
C GLY A 19 4.81 -5.45 -7.09
N VAL A 20 4.14 -5.31 -8.23
CA VAL A 20 4.76 -5.45 -9.56
C VAL A 20 5.81 -4.35 -9.79
N MET A 21 5.51 -3.10 -9.43
CA MET A 21 6.47 -2.00 -9.49
C MET A 21 7.69 -2.28 -8.60
N ALA A 22 7.47 -2.76 -7.37
CA ALA A 22 8.55 -3.16 -6.48
C ALA A 22 9.41 -4.31 -7.05
N ALA A 23 8.81 -5.27 -7.76
CA ALA A 23 9.54 -6.33 -8.44
C ALA A 23 10.39 -5.79 -9.58
N ILE A 24 9.85 -4.86 -10.39
CA ILE A 24 10.58 -4.18 -11.44
C ILE A 24 11.78 -3.43 -10.86
N ASP A 25 11.60 -2.71 -9.75
CA ASP A 25 12.70 -2.00 -9.08
C ASP A 25 13.83 -2.94 -8.64
N ILE A 26 13.49 -4.11 -8.08
CA ILE A 26 14.50 -5.13 -7.71
C ILE A 26 15.26 -5.62 -8.94
N VAL A 27 14.55 -5.92 -10.04
CA VAL A 27 15.16 -6.39 -11.30
C VAL A 27 16.08 -5.31 -11.87
N LEU A 28 15.64 -4.05 -11.92
CA LEU A 28 16.46 -2.92 -12.39
C LEU A 28 17.67 -2.68 -11.49
N ALA A 29 17.53 -2.81 -10.17
CA ALA A 29 18.66 -2.69 -9.24
C ALA A 29 19.71 -3.78 -9.51
N LEU A 30 19.26 -5.02 -9.77
CA LEU A 30 20.13 -6.15 -10.08
C LEU A 30 20.94 -5.91 -11.37
N PHE A 31 20.31 -5.38 -12.42
CA PHE A 31 21.01 -4.99 -13.66
C PHE A 31 22.03 -3.87 -13.45
N ASN A 32 21.85 -3.04 -12.42
CA ASN A 32 22.80 -2.01 -12.02
C ASN A 32 23.84 -2.49 -10.99
N HIS A 33 23.99 -3.81 -10.82
CA HIS A 33 24.89 -4.46 -9.84
C HIS A 33 24.63 -4.05 -8.39
N ARG A 34 23.39 -3.68 -8.05
CA ARG A 34 22.97 -3.35 -6.68
C ARG A 34 22.00 -4.41 -6.18
N ILE A 35 22.27 -4.93 -4.99
CA ILE A 35 21.30 -5.76 -4.27
C ILE A 35 20.38 -4.82 -3.49
N THR A 36 19.10 -4.80 -3.84
CA THR A 36 18.07 -4.04 -3.13
C THR A 36 16.98 -4.99 -2.65
N PHE A 37 16.50 -4.77 -1.42
CA PHE A 37 15.37 -5.49 -0.86
C PHE A 37 14.17 -4.55 -0.84
N ASN A 38 13.17 -4.83 -1.68
CA ASN A 38 11.92 -4.09 -1.69
C ASN A 38 10.79 -4.99 -1.17
N LEU A 39 10.39 -4.78 0.09
CA LEU A 39 9.30 -5.51 0.73
C LEU A 39 7.94 -5.27 0.05
N GLY A 40 7.85 -4.27 -0.83
CA GLY A 40 6.68 -4.02 -1.67
C GLY A 40 6.26 -5.25 -2.49
N VAL A 41 7.18 -6.15 -2.87
CA VAL A 41 6.81 -7.40 -3.56
C VAL A 41 5.81 -8.26 -2.78
N LEU A 42 5.81 -8.17 -1.45
CA LEU A 42 4.87 -8.91 -0.60
C LEU A 42 3.42 -8.51 -0.85
N THR A 43 3.18 -7.28 -1.32
CA THR A 43 1.85 -6.76 -1.63
C THR A 43 1.15 -7.52 -2.77
N ILE A 44 1.90 -8.17 -3.67
CA ILE A 44 1.33 -9.05 -4.71
C ILE A 44 0.56 -10.21 -4.05
N PHE A 45 1.19 -10.88 -3.09
CA PHE A 45 0.60 -12.02 -2.39
C PHE A 45 -0.59 -11.62 -1.54
N ILE A 46 -0.55 -10.42 -0.95
CA ILE A 46 -1.68 -9.83 -0.24
C ILE A 46 -2.85 -9.62 -1.21
N GLY A 47 -2.63 -8.99 -2.36
CA GLY A 47 -3.66 -8.76 -3.38
C GLY A 47 -4.29 -10.05 -3.90
N ILE A 48 -3.48 -11.07 -4.20
CA ILE A 48 -3.97 -12.40 -4.61
C ILE A 48 -4.80 -13.04 -3.49
N GLY A 49 -4.34 -12.95 -2.24
CA GLY A 49 -5.08 -13.48 -1.10
C GLY A 49 -6.41 -12.76 -0.83
N LEU A 50 -6.48 -11.45 -1.09
CA LEU A 50 -7.71 -10.67 -1.05
C LEU A 50 -8.72 -11.11 -2.13
N LEU A 51 -8.26 -11.44 -3.35
CA LEU A 51 -9.12 -12.05 -4.38
C LEU A 51 -9.70 -13.39 -3.91
N GLY A 52 -8.89 -14.19 -3.22
CA GLY A 52 -9.28 -15.45 -2.61
C GLY A 52 -10.15 -15.32 -1.35
N ARG A 53 -10.51 -14.10 -0.94
CA ARG A 53 -11.28 -13.81 0.29
C ARG A 53 -10.65 -14.40 1.56
N ASN A 54 -9.33 -14.49 1.60
CA ASN A 54 -8.62 -15.04 2.75
C ASN A 54 -8.57 -14.00 3.89
N PRO A 55 -9.13 -14.28 5.08
CA PRO A 55 -9.14 -13.35 6.20
C PRO A 55 -7.72 -12.98 6.68
N ARG A 56 -6.75 -13.90 6.58
CA ARG A 56 -5.36 -13.58 6.91
C ARG A 56 -4.78 -12.50 5.99
N SER A 57 -5.15 -12.54 4.71
CA SER A 57 -4.72 -11.53 3.74
C SER A 57 -5.36 -10.18 4.00
N LEU A 58 -6.59 -10.14 4.55
CA LEU A 58 -7.20 -8.90 5.04
C LEU A 58 -6.40 -8.32 6.22
N SER A 59 -6.03 -9.13 7.22
CA SER A 59 -5.21 -8.67 8.34
C SER A 59 -3.84 -8.14 7.87
N TRP A 60 -3.20 -8.83 6.93
CA TRP A 60 -1.94 -8.38 6.32
C TRP A 60 -2.11 -7.09 5.51
N ALA A 61 -3.19 -6.95 4.74
CA ALA A 61 -3.49 -5.73 4.00
C ALA A 61 -3.67 -4.54 4.95
N LEU A 62 -4.42 -4.72 6.04
CA LEU A 62 -4.58 -3.70 7.07
C LEU A 62 -3.24 -3.31 7.70
N PHE A 63 -2.42 -4.30 8.08
CA PHE A 63 -1.10 -4.05 8.65
C PHE A 63 -0.20 -3.24 7.70
N VAL A 64 -0.13 -3.63 6.43
CA VAL A 64 0.67 -2.93 5.43
C VAL A 64 0.15 -1.52 5.19
N THR A 65 -1.16 -1.32 5.05
CA THR A 65 -1.75 0.02 4.87
C THR A 65 -1.49 0.93 6.08
N TRP A 66 -1.48 0.39 7.31
CA TRP A 66 -1.07 1.14 8.49
C TRP A 66 0.39 1.57 8.44
N LEU A 67 1.28 0.67 8.02
CA LEU A 67 2.69 1.02 7.82
C LEU A 67 2.84 2.10 6.74
N GLU A 68 2.14 1.97 5.60
CA GLU A 68 2.16 2.97 4.52
C GLU A 68 1.69 4.34 5.00
N LEU A 69 0.63 4.41 5.82
CA LEU A 69 0.19 5.65 6.45
C LEU A 69 1.28 6.26 7.34
N ALA A 70 1.91 5.47 8.20
CA ALA A 70 2.99 5.96 9.06
C ALA A 70 4.18 6.47 8.22
N PHE A 71 4.61 5.70 7.22
CA PHE A 71 5.72 6.07 6.34
C PHE A 71 5.43 7.31 5.51
N THR A 72 4.22 7.47 4.96
CA THR A 72 3.86 8.65 4.16
C THR A 72 3.86 9.93 5.00
N VAL A 73 3.45 9.88 6.26
CA VAL A 73 3.57 11.03 7.19
C VAL A 73 5.03 11.38 7.44
N VAL A 74 5.87 10.39 7.78
CA VAL A 74 7.29 10.61 8.04
C VAL A 74 7.99 11.20 6.80
N LEU A 75 7.74 10.62 5.62
CA LEU A 75 8.29 11.11 4.35
C LEU A 75 7.79 12.53 4.02
N GLY A 76 6.51 12.82 4.23
CA GLY A 76 5.94 14.15 4.06
C GLY A 76 6.67 15.21 4.91
N ILE A 77 6.92 14.92 6.19
CA ILE A 77 7.68 15.80 7.08
C ILE A 77 9.13 15.94 6.60
N LEU A 78 9.79 14.83 6.23
CA LEU A 78 11.16 14.85 5.72
C LEU A 78 11.31 15.73 4.47
N PHE A 79 10.34 15.69 3.56
CA PHE A 79 10.33 16.53 2.36
C PHE A 79 10.14 18.02 2.65
N LEU A 80 9.48 18.40 3.76
CA LEU A 80 9.35 19.79 4.16
C LEU A 80 10.65 20.38 4.72
N ILE A 81 11.46 19.55 5.40
CA ILE A 81 12.69 20.00 6.07
C ILE A 81 13.96 19.78 5.23
N THR A 82 13.91 18.91 4.22
CA THR A 82 15.07 18.58 3.38
C THR A 82 14.83 19.03 1.94
N PRO A 83 15.64 19.98 1.41
CA PRO A 83 15.60 20.31 -0.01
C PRO A 83 15.96 19.08 -0.84
N GLY A 84 14.98 18.52 -1.56
CA GLY A 84 15.17 17.33 -2.37
C GLY A 84 15.97 17.64 -3.64
N THR A 85 17.04 16.88 -3.89
CA THR A 85 17.59 16.76 -5.24
C THR A 85 16.92 15.57 -5.92
N ILE A 86 16.24 15.80 -7.04
CA ILE A 86 15.67 14.72 -7.86
C ILE A 86 16.70 14.41 -8.93
N GLN A 87 17.07 13.14 -9.07
CA GLN A 87 17.84 12.69 -10.21
C GLN A 87 16.86 12.10 -11.24
N PHE A 88 16.53 12.87 -12.26
CA PHE A 88 15.68 12.43 -13.37
C PHE A 88 16.58 12.21 -14.59
N PHE A 89 16.63 11.00 -15.14
CA PHE A 89 17.48 10.67 -16.30
C PHE A 89 18.95 11.10 -16.16
N GLY A 90 19.56 10.83 -15.00
CA GLY A 90 20.96 11.14 -14.74
C GLY A 90 21.27 12.63 -14.48
N ARG A 91 20.32 13.55 -14.74
CA ARG A 91 20.46 14.97 -14.41
C ARG A 91 19.97 15.21 -12.98
N LYS A 92 20.84 15.79 -12.15
CA LYS A 92 20.48 16.28 -10.82
C LYS A 92 19.76 17.62 -10.99
N GLY A 93 18.47 17.65 -10.68
CA GLY A 93 17.66 18.86 -10.62
C GLY A 93 17.26 19.15 -9.17
N VAL A 94 17.00 20.40 -8.87
CA VAL A 94 16.38 20.79 -7.60
C VAL A 94 14.89 20.50 -7.72
N ALA A 95 14.36 19.64 -6.85
CA ALA A 95 12.92 19.44 -6.73
C ALA A 95 12.28 20.76 -6.29
N PRO A 96 11.08 21.13 -6.77
CA PRO A 96 10.27 22.10 -6.05
C PRO A 96 10.08 21.61 -4.62
N VAL A 97 10.39 22.45 -3.63
CA VAL A 97 10.38 22.10 -2.19
C VAL A 97 9.01 21.56 -1.73
N GLY A 98 7.92 21.85 -2.46
CA GLY A 98 6.59 21.30 -2.19
C GLY A 98 6.24 19.99 -2.90
N LEU A 99 6.98 19.56 -3.93
CA LEU A 99 6.56 18.42 -4.77
C LEU A 99 6.55 17.11 -3.97
N GLY A 100 7.61 16.86 -3.18
CA GLY A 100 7.68 15.66 -2.33
C GLY A 100 6.55 15.63 -1.29
N PHE A 101 6.25 16.78 -0.67
CA PHE A 101 5.13 16.89 0.27
C PHE A 101 3.77 16.62 -0.39
N VAL A 102 3.53 17.19 -1.58
CA VAL A 102 2.29 16.95 -2.34
C VAL A 102 2.15 15.47 -2.70
N LEU A 103 3.21 14.84 -3.18
CA LEU A 103 3.20 13.40 -3.48
C LEU A 103 2.92 12.56 -2.22
N SER A 104 3.57 12.87 -1.10
CA SER A 104 3.29 12.20 0.18
C SER A 104 1.85 12.40 0.64
N ALA A 105 1.26 13.59 0.47
CA ALA A 105 -0.13 13.87 0.81
C ALA A 105 -1.11 13.07 -0.07
N VAL A 106 -0.84 12.93 -1.37
CA VAL A 106 -1.64 12.10 -2.28
C VAL A 106 -1.55 10.62 -1.88
N MET A 107 -0.35 10.12 -1.58
CA MET A 107 -0.17 8.74 -1.13
C MET A 107 -0.85 8.49 0.22
N PHE A 108 -0.80 9.45 1.14
CA PHE A 108 -1.51 9.38 2.41
C PHE A 108 -3.04 9.29 2.21
N ALA A 109 -3.60 10.15 1.34
CA ALA A 109 -5.02 10.12 1.03
C ALA A 109 -5.45 8.78 0.42
N LEU A 110 -4.61 8.22 -0.46
CA LEU A 110 -4.84 6.90 -1.07
C LEU A 110 -4.81 5.78 -0.01
N ALA A 111 -3.78 5.74 0.84
CA ALA A 111 -3.66 4.75 1.90
C ALA A 111 -4.79 4.86 2.92
N TYR A 112 -5.20 6.08 3.28
CA TYR A 112 -6.35 6.32 4.15
C TYR A 112 -7.65 5.83 3.53
N TRP A 113 -7.84 6.06 2.23
CA TRP A 113 -8.98 5.53 1.49
C TRP A 113 -8.98 4.00 1.47
N GLN A 114 -7.84 3.35 1.20
CA GLN A 114 -7.71 1.88 1.27
C GLN A 114 -8.07 1.37 2.67
N LEU A 115 -7.58 2.02 3.73
CA LEU A 115 -7.89 1.66 5.12
C LEU A 115 -9.39 1.74 5.38
N LYS A 116 -10.07 2.80 4.92
CA LYS A 116 -11.53 2.95 5.06
C LYS A 116 -12.30 1.83 4.34
N ILE A 117 -11.83 1.38 3.17
CA ILE A 117 -12.45 0.27 2.45
C ILE A 117 -12.22 -1.05 3.19
N LEU A 118 -10.99 -1.34 3.61
CA LEU A 118 -10.63 -2.59 4.29
C LEU A 118 -11.29 -2.73 5.67
N THR A 119 -11.58 -1.61 6.34
CA THR A 119 -12.26 -1.59 7.65
C THR A 119 -13.79 -1.58 7.55
N ASN A 120 -14.37 -1.42 6.36
CA ASN A 120 -15.81 -1.39 6.18
C ASN A 120 -16.45 -2.74 6.60
N PRO A 121 -17.44 -2.76 7.51
CA PRO A 121 -18.11 -4.00 7.95
C PRO A 121 -18.58 -4.88 6.81
N GLN A 122 -19.17 -4.29 5.76
CA GLN A 122 -19.66 -5.03 4.59
C GLN A 122 -18.53 -5.75 3.84
N ILE A 123 -17.33 -5.15 3.81
CA ILE A 123 -16.15 -5.77 3.22
C ILE A 123 -15.65 -6.88 4.14
N ARG A 124 -15.54 -6.64 5.43
CA ARG A 124 -15.09 -7.64 6.43
C ARG A 124 -16.01 -8.87 6.48
N ALA A 125 -17.31 -8.69 6.26
CA ALA A 125 -18.29 -9.76 6.12
C ALA A 125 -17.95 -10.72 4.96
N VAL A 126 -17.40 -10.22 3.85
CA VAL A 126 -16.96 -11.05 2.70
C VAL A 126 -15.84 -12.02 3.08
N PHE A 127 -15.06 -11.69 4.10
CA PHE A 127 -13.97 -12.50 4.63
C PHE A 127 -14.38 -13.37 5.83
N GLY A 128 -15.66 -13.32 6.25
CA GLY A 128 -16.17 -14.08 7.38
C GLY A 128 -15.77 -13.55 8.76
N GLU A 129 -15.23 -12.32 8.87
CA GLU A 129 -14.80 -11.75 10.15
C GLU A 129 -15.94 -11.31 11.08
N GLU A 130 -17.17 -11.13 10.57
CA GLU A 130 -18.35 -10.83 11.41
C GLU A 130 -18.80 -12.03 12.27
N LEU A 131 -18.34 -13.25 11.97
CA LEU A 131 -18.71 -14.45 12.74
C LEU A 131 -17.75 -14.75 13.92
N ILE A 132 -16.72 -13.91 14.14
CA ILE A 132 -15.70 -14.11 15.20
C ILE A 132 -15.74 -12.98 16.25
N SER A 133 -16.75 -12.11 16.26
CA SER A 133 -17.01 -11.35 17.49
C SER A 133 -17.51 -12.34 18.54
N PRO A 134 -16.85 -12.49 19.71
CA PRO A 134 -17.38 -13.34 20.76
C PRO A 134 -18.79 -12.86 21.09
N SER A 135 -19.74 -13.79 21.05
CA SER A 135 -21.08 -13.57 21.60
C SER A 135 -20.90 -12.93 22.98
N PRO A 136 -21.44 -11.73 23.24
CA PRO A 136 -21.50 -11.20 24.59
C PRO A 136 -22.51 -12.08 25.31
N ASN A 137 -22.03 -13.17 25.92
CA ASN A 137 -22.62 -13.96 27.01
C ASN A 137 -21.91 -15.33 27.05
N ASN A 138 -20.95 -15.45 27.97
CA ASN A 138 -20.67 -16.63 28.79
C ASN A 138 -19.89 -16.17 30.02
#